data_AF-A0A9P6Y0F8-F1
#
_entry.id   AF-A0A9P6Y0F8-F1
#
_cell.length_a   1.000
_cell.length_b   1.000
_cell.length_c   1.000
_cell.angle_alpha   90.00
_cell.angle_beta   90.00
_cell.angle_gamma   90.00
#
_symmetry.space_group_name_H-M   'P 1'
#
loop_
_entity.id
_entity.type
_entity.pdbx_description
1 polymer ?
#
loop_
_entity_poly.entity_id
_entity_poly.type
_entity_poly.pdbx_seq_one_letter_code
_entity_poly.pdbx_strand_id
1 'polypeptide(L)'
;MLIGFSQGADVLPATINQLDADTRAALDRIVLLSVGKKADFEFHVSNWLGGGGDGLPIAPEVAKLPAGKTLCVYGQDDDDALCPGLPANDGVQKVKLPGDHHFNGDYHRLAEVILKGGA
;
A
#
# COMPACT_ATOMS: atom_id res chain seq x y z
N MET A 1 3.53 7.07 12.50
CA MET A 1 3.03 5.98 11.62
C MET A 1 2.04 6.56 10.61
N LEU A 2 2.07 6.09 9.35
CA LEU A 2 1.06 6.38 8.33
C LEU A 2 0.50 5.09 7.75
N ILE A 3 -0.81 5.05 7.50
CA ILE A 3 -1.54 3.89 6.98
C ILE A 3 -2.42 4.37 5.83
N GLY A 4 -2.30 3.73 4.68
CA GLY A 4 -3.19 3.92 3.54
C GLY A 4 -3.94 2.63 3.22
N PHE A 5 -5.19 2.76 2.78
CA PHE A 5 -6.01 1.66 2.26
C PHE A 5 -6.54 2.00 0.87
N SER A 6 -6.53 1.04 -0.05
CA SER A 6 -7.02 1.21 -1.42
C SER A 6 -6.38 2.44 -2.09
N GLN A 7 -7.15 3.35 -2.67
CA GLN A 7 -6.66 4.62 -3.23
C GLN A 7 -5.82 5.45 -2.23
N GLY A 8 -6.11 5.38 -0.93
CA GLY A 8 -5.26 6.02 0.08
C GLY A 8 -3.88 5.39 0.17
N ALA A 9 -3.74 4.09 -0.08
CA ALA A 9 -2.46 3.40 -0.19
C ALA A 9 -1.76 3.69 -1.52
N ASP A 10 -2.52 3.97 -2.59
CA ASP A 10 -1.98 4.26 -3.92
C ASP A 10 -1.17 5.55 -3.95
N VAL A 11 -1.69 6.61 -3.30
CA VAL A 11 -1.04 7.93 -3.29
C VAL A 11 0.03 8.05 -2.22
N LEU A 12 -0.05 7.26 -1.14
CA LEU A 12 0.78 7.43 0.06
C LEU A 12 2.30 7.33 -0.22
N PRO A 13 2.82 6.39 -1.04
CA PRO A 13 4.25 6.32 -1.34
C PRO A 13 4.79 7.61 -1.95
N ALA A 14 4.09 8.16 -2.95
CA ALA A 14 4.46 9.41 -3.60
C ALA A 14 4.38 10.59 -2.61
N THR A 15 3.34 10.64 -1.78
CA THR A 15 3.21 11.66 -0.74
C THR A 15 4.37 11.62 0.26
N ILE A 16 4.74 10.43 0.76
CA ILE A 16 5.86 10.27 1.70
C ILE A 16 7.19 10.69 1.07
N ASN A 17 7.38 10.40 -0.21
CA ASN A 17 8.60 10.77 -0.93
C ASN A 17 8.77 12.29 -1.11
N GLN A 18 7.71 13.07 -0.92
CA GLN A 18 7.73 14.55 -0.96
C GLN A 18 7.86 15.20 0.42
N LEU A 19 7.78 14.43 1.51
CA LEU A 19 8.03 14.96 2.85
C LEU A 19 9.49 15.42 2.97
N ASP A 20 9.72 16.46 3.77
CA ASP A 20 11.07 16.83 4.17
C ASP A 20 11.75 15.67 4.94
N ALA A 21 13.08 15.70 4.97
CA ALA A 21 13.86 14.59 5.51
C ALA A 21 13.54 14.30 6.98
N ASP A 22 13.30 15.34 7.79
CA ASP A 22 13.05 15.20 9.22
C ASP A 22 11.67 14.57 9.46
N THR A 23 10.64 15.07 8.78
CA THR A 23 9.29 14.48 8.85
C THR A 23 9.29 13.04 8.36
N ARG A 24 9.99 12.74 7.25
CA ARG A 24 10.10 11.38 6.72
C ARG A 24 10.84 10.45 7.69
N ALA A 25 11.91 10.94 8.33
CA ALA A 25 12.67 10.16 9.31
C ALA A 25 11.85 9.83 10.56
N ALA A 26 10.97 10.74 10.98
CA ALA A 26 10.08 10.58 12.14
C ALA A 26 8.96 9.53 11.93
N LEU A 27 8.75 9.04 10.71
CA LEU A 27 7.82 7.95 10.47
C LEU A 27 8.37 6.64 11.04
N ASP A 28 7.69 6.06 12.03
CA ASP A 28 8.08 4.74 12.58
C ASP A 28 7.69 3.56 11.67
N ARG A 29 6.57 3.70 10.95
CA ARG A 29 6.01 2.65 10.10
C ARG A 29 5.15 3.25 9.00
N ILE A 30 5.21 2.62 7.82
CA ILE A 30 4.42 2.90 6.64
C ILE A 30 3.63 1.63 6.32
N VAL A 31 2.31 1.73 6.23
CA VAL A 31 1.44 0.58 5.99
C VAL A 31 0.61 0.83 4.73
N LEU A 32 0.76 -0.07 3.76
CA LEU A 32 0.05 -0.06 2.49
C LEU A 32 -0.92 -1.24 2.48
N LEU A 33 -2.21 -0.97 2.64
CA LEU A 33 -3.26 -1.99 2.66
C LEU A 33 -3.93 -2.03 1.29
N SER A 34 -3.84 -3.17 0.60
CA SER A 34 -4.41 -3.37 -0.75
C SER A 34 -4.06 -2.23 -1.71
N VAL A 35 -2.77 -1.87 -1.73
CA VAL A 35 -2.21 -0.90 -2.69
C VAL A 35 -2.30 -1.45 -4.11
N GLY A 36 -2.84 -0.68 -5.02
CA GLY A 36 -2.95 -0.99 -6.44
C GLY A 36 -1.63 -0.82 -7.19
N LYS A 37 -1.66 -1.12 -8.49
CA LYS A 37 -0.48 -1.04 -9.38
C LYS A 37 -0.24 0.38 -9.94
N LYS A 38 -1.29 1.18 -10.03
CA LYS A 38 -1.29 2.54 -10.56
C LYS A 38 -2.02 3.49 -9.61
N ALA A 39 -1.52 4.72 -9.48
CA ALA A 39 -2.14 5.79 -8.71
C ALA A 39 -2.74 6.85 -9.63
N ASP A 40 -3.99 7.19 -9.37
CA ASP A 40 -4.64 8.39 -9.89
C ASP A 40 -4.64 9.45 -8.79
N PHE A 41 -4.04 10.62 -9.06
CA PHE A 41 -4.02 11.75 -8.12
C PHE A 41 -5.20 12.71 -8.31
N GLU A 42 -6.03 12.46 -9.32
CA GLU A 42 -7.31 13.13 -9.56
C GLU A 42 -8.43 12.10 -9.49
N PHE A 43 -9.44 12.39 -8.66
CA PHE A 43 -10.59 11.50 -8.52
C PHE A 43 -11.66 11.85 -9.55
N HIS A 44 -12.03 10.86 -10.36
CA HIS A 44 -13.27 10.90 -11.14
C HIS A 44 -14.19 9.76 -10.70
N VAL A 45 -15.48 10.03 -10.49
CA VAL A 45 -16.48 9.01 -10.13
C VAL A 45 -16.56 7.89 -11.19
N SER A 46 -16.22 8.20 -12.45
CA SER A 46 -16.10 7.22 -13.54
C SER A 46 -15.03 6.15 -13.29
N ASN A 47 -14.04 6.39 -12.43
CA ASN A 47 -12.99 5.43 -12.13
C ASN A 47 -13.54 4.22 -11.37
N TRP A 48 -14.61 4.40 -10.58
CA TRP A 48 -15.35 3.29 -9.95
C TRP A 48 -16.25 2.52 -10.93
N LEU A 49 -16.44 3.03 -12.15
CA LEU A 49 -17.20 2.39 -13.22
C LEU A 49 -16.28 1.76 -14.29
N GLY A 50 -14.99 1.57 -13.98
CA GLY A 50 -14.02 0.88 -14.84
C GLY A 50 -13.19 1.80 -15.75
N GLY A 51 -13.16 3.11 -15.50
CA GLY A 51 -12.48 4.11 -16.36
C GLY A 51 -11.01 4.43 -16.02
N GLY A 52 -10.40 3.83 -15.00
CA GLY A 52 -9.05 4.20 -14.54
C GLY A 52 -7.92 3.60 -15.38
N GLY A 53 -7.57 4.22 -16.52
CA GLY A 53 -6.53 3.71 -17.43
C GLY A 53 -5.15 4.35 -17.29
N ASP A 54 -5.09 5.62 -16.85
CA ASP A 54 -3.93 6.50 -17.08
C ASP A 54 -3.09 6.81 -15.83
N GLY A 55 -3.36 6.14 -14.71
CA GLY A 55 -2.63 6.32 -13.47
C GLY A 55 -1.14 6.00 -13.56
N LEU A 56 -0.34 6.66 -12.71
CA LEU A 56 1.11 6.50 -12.67
C LEU A 56 1.50 5.21 -11.94
N PRO A 57 2.53 4.46 -12.40
CA PRO A 57 2.95 3.23 -11.73
C PRO A 57 3.43 3.50 -10.30
N ILE A 58 2.96 2.71 -9.34
CA ILE A 58 3.27 2.91 -7.91
C ILE A 58 4.58 2.25 -7.49
N ALA A 59 4.99 1.15 -8.14
CA ALA A 59 6.20 0.39 -7.77
C ALA A 59 7.48 1.25 -7.63
N PRO A 60 7.77 2.22 -8.53
CA PRO A 60 8.92 3.11 -8.38
C PRO A 60 8.86 3.99 -7.12
N GLU A 61 7.67 4.36 -6.66
CA GLU A 61 7.50 5.16 -5.44
C GLU A 61 7.67 4.32 -4.18
N VAL A 62 7.20 3.06 -4.19
CA VAL A 62 7.44 2.11 -3.09
C VAL A 62 8.93 1.81 -2.95
N ALA A 63 9.66 1.66 -4.06
CA ALA A 63 11.10 1.39 -4.05
C ALA A 63 11.94 2.52 -3.40
N LYS A 64 11.41 3.73 -3.34
CA LYS A 64 12.08 4.86 -2.66
C LYS A 64 11.82 4.87 -1.15
N LEU A 65 10.81 4.15 -0.65
CA LEU A 65 10.45 4.14 0.76
C LEU A 65 11.52 3.45 1.62
N PRO A 66 11.62 3.79 2.92
CA PRO A 66 12.44 3.02 3.85
C PRO A 66 11.88 1.61 3.99
N ALA A 67 12.48 0.65 3.29
CA ALA A 67 11.98 -0.72 3.16
C ALA A 67 11.71 -1.40 4.51
N GLY A 68 12.66 -1.29 5.47
CA GLY A 68 12.53 -1.86 6.82
C GLY A 68 11.43 -1.23 7.69
N LYS A 69 10.81 -0.14 7.25
CA LYS A 69 9.64 0.49 7.90
C LYS A 69 8.33 0.26 7.14
N THR A 70 8.39 -0.40 5.98
CA THR A 70 7.27 -0.51 5.03
C THR A 70 6.64 -1.89 5.11
N LEU A 71 5.34 -1.92 5.43
CA LEU A 71 4.49 -3.11 5.46
C LEU A 71 3.45 -3.02 4.33
N CYS A 72 3.43 -4.01 3.45
CA CYS A 72 2.50 -4.16 2.34
C CYS A 72 1.58 -5.35 2.63
N VAL A 73 0.30 -5.09 2.92
CA VAL A 73 -0.70 -6.11 3.24
C VAL A 73 -1.67 -6.22 2.07
N TYR A 74 -2.00 -7.44 1.65
CA TYR A 74 -2.92 -7.68 0.53
C TYR A 74 -3.79 -8.91 0.77
N GLY A 75 -5.00 -8.87 0.21
CA GLY A 75 -5.89 -10.02 0.15
C GLY A 75 -5.38 -11.08 -0.83
N GLN A 76 -5.59 -12.35 -0.52
CA GLN A 76 -5.22 -13.47 -1.38
C GLN A 76 -5.90 -13.40 -2.75
N ASP A 77 -7.12 -12.89 -2.79
CA ASP A 77 -7.98 -12.81 -3.98
C ASP A 77 -8.04 -11.37 -4.53
N ASP A 78 -7.13 -10.49 -4.11
CA ASP A 78 -6.98 -9.11 -4.61
C ASP A 78 -6.02 -9.08 -5.82
N ASP A 79 -6.57 -9.30 -7.01
CA ASP A 79 -5.82 -9.35 -8.28
C ASP A 79 -5.16 -8.01 -8.66
N ASP A 80 -5.65 -6.90 -8.11
CA ASP A 80 -5.16 -5.55 -8.37
C ASP A 80 -4.01 -5.15 -7.46
N ALA A 81 -3.77 -5.90 -6.38
CA ALA A 81 -2.72 -5.61 -5.42
C ALA A 81 -1.32 -5.61 -6.07
N LEU A 82 -0.54 -4.59 -5.75
CA LEU A 82 0.85 -4.44 -6.16
C LEU A 82 1.81 -5.32 -5.36
N CYS A 83 1.53 -5.55 -4.07
CA CYS A 83 2.45 -6.23 -3.14
C CYS A 83 3.06 -7.54 -3.69
N PRO A 84 2.29 -8.45 -4.35
CA PRO A 84 2.84 -9.68 -4.94
C PRO A 84 3.84 -9.45 -6.07
N GLY A 85 3.73 -8.33 -6.79
CA GLY A 85 4.58 -7.97 -7.93
C GLY A 85 5.87 -7.25 -7.55
N LEU A 86 6.04 -6.87 -6.28
CA LEU A 86 7.26 -6.21 -5.81
C LEU A 86 8.43 -7.19 -5.68
N PRO A 87 9.68 -6.80 -5.99
CA PRO A 87 10.84 -7.71 -5.96
C PRO A 87 11.02 -8.41 -4.61
N ALA A 88 11.27 -9.72 -4.59
CA ALA A 88 11.35 -10.50 -3.33
C ALA A 88 12.41 -9.97 -2.34
N ASN A 89 13.47 -9.34 -2.84
CA ASN A 89 14.62 -8.87 -2.06
C ASN A 89 14.65 -7.34 -1.88
N ASP A 90 13.51 -6.65 -2.01
CA ASP A 90 13.40 -5.20 -1.81
C ASP A 90 13.41 -4.77 -0.33
N GLY A 91 13.28 -5.72 0.59
CA GLY A 91 13.24 -5.47 2.04
C GLY A 91 11.88 -4.96 2.56
N VAL A 92 10.87 -4.82 1.68
CA VAL A 92 9.50 -4.47 2.08
C VAL A 92 8.84 -5.70 2.69
N GLN A 93 8.25 -5.55 3.87
CA GLN A 93 7.53 -6.64 4.50
C GLN A 93 6.19 -6.87 3.80
N LYS A 94 5.96 -8.08 3.28
CA LYS A 94 4.75 -8.43 2.52
C LYS A 94 3.93 -9.45 3.30
N VAL A 95 2.66 -9.14 3.58
CA VAL A 95 1.75 -10.04 4.31
C VAL A 95 0.50 -10.30 3.47
N LYS A 96 0.28 -11.58 3.15
CA LYS A 96 -0.95 -12.04 2.49
C LYS A 96 -1.97 -12.47 3.55
N LEU A 97 -3.21 -12.00 3.41
CA LEU A 97 -4.34 -12.42 4.24
C LEU A 97 -5.42 -13.08 3.38
N PRO A 98 -6.27 -13.95 3.95
CA PRO A 98 -7.44 -14.45 3.24
C PRO A 98 -8.37 -13.30 2.78
N GLY A 99 -9.03 -13.48 1.64
CA GLY A 99 -10.05 -12.57 1.13
C GLY A 99 -9.58 -11.66 0.00
N ASP A 100 -10.49 -10.77 -0.38
CA ASP A 100 -10.35 -9.82 -1.48
C ASP A 100 -9.74 -8.49 -1.02
N HIS A 101 -9.97 -7.43 -1.79
CA HIS A 101 -9.59 -6.05 -1.49
C HIS A 101 -10.04 -5.56 -0.10
N HIS A 102 -11.08 -6.16 0.49
CA HIS A 102 -11.60 -5.80 1.81
C HIS A 102 -11.24 -6.82 2.90
N PHE A 103 -10.35 -7.77 2.61
CA PHE A 103 -9.84 -8.77 3.57
C PHE A 103 -10.96 -9.61 4.22
N ASN A 104 -12.04 -9.91 3.48
CA ASN A 104 -13.26 -10.57 3.97
C ASN A 104 -13.93 -9.88 5.18
N GLY A 105 -13.60 -8.61 5.45
CA GLY A 105 -14.08 -7.90 6.63
C GLY A 105 -13.41 -8.29 7.97
N ASP A 106 -12.33 -9.08 7.95
CA ASP A 106 -11.59 -9.45 9.17
C ASP A 106 -10.63 -8.34 9.63
N TYR A 107 -11.23 -7.23 10.06
CA TYR A 107 -10.47 -6.05 10.49
C TYR A 107 -9.75 -6.27 11.82
N HIS A 108 -10.21 -7.22 12.63
CA HIS A 108 -9.50 -7.59 13.86
C HIS A 108 -8.13 -8.19 13.51
N ARG A 109 -8.09 -9.17 12.61
CA ARG A 109 -6.83 -9.75 12.15
C ARG A 109 -5.95 -8.71 11.45
N LEU A 110 -6.55 -7.84 10.64
CA LEU A 110 -5.83 -6.75 9.97
C LEU A 110 -5.13 -5.83 11.00
N ALA A 111 -5.85 -5.43 12.06
CA ALA A 111 -5.28 -4.60 13.13
C ALA A 111 -4.12 -5.31 13.86
N GLU A 112 -4.23 -6.61 14.14
CA GLU A 112 -3.13 -7.37 14.75
C GLU A 112 -1.88 -7.36 13.87
N VAL A 113 -2.03 -7.56 12.56
CA VAL A 113 -0.92 -7.55 11.59
C VAL A 113 -0.24 -6.18 11.56
N ILE A 114 -1.02 -5.10 11.56
CA ILE A 114 -0.52 -3.73 11.56
C ILE A 114 0.29 -3.44 12.83
N LEU A 115 -0.23 -3.81 14.00
CA LEU A 115 0.38 -3.50 15.29
C LEU A 115 1.62 -4.34 15.58
N LYS A 116 1.61 -5.63 15.22
CA LYS A 116 2.74 -6.55 15.48
C LYS A 116 3.80 -6.46 14.39
N GLY A 117 3.43 -5.96 13.20
CA GLY A 117 4.31 -5.80 12.08
C GLY A 117 4.71 -7.09 11.42
N GLY A 118 3.70 -7.88 11.00
CA GLY A 118 3.78 -9.18 10.32
C GLY A 118 4.56 -10.26 11.09
N ALA A 119 3.90 -11.39 11.31
CA ALA A 119 4.47 -12.55 12.00
C ALA A 119 5.72 -13.11 11.31
#